data_AF-A0A098E7P0-F1
#
_entry.id   AF-A0A098E7P0-F1
#
_cell.length_a   1.000
_cell.length_b   1.000
_cell.length_c   1.000
_cell.angle_alpha   90.00
_cell.angle_beta   90.00
_cell.angle_gamma   90.00
#
_symmetry.space_group_name_H-M   'P 1'
#
loop_
_entity.id
_entity.type
_entity.pdbx_description
1 polymer ?
#
loop_
_entity_poly.entity_id
_entity_poly.type
_entity_poly.pdbx_seq_one_letter_code
_entity_poly.pdbx_strand_id
1 'polypeptide(L)'
;MGTTLIWNGSTINDTAVWVGTKIILKYRVLIMPGLDGILGNNVSLEYYDPLPGHFDPEAVFKTSFRHALARDGYTPKQSIVETKNTKLMLGDEINTPVITTSTIYLKQGWNLISLPIQPEDTNIDVVLNNIKGKYTDVFTYNNKWIYKSEYMNKWFGDLSNLEAGKGYWIKVKEDCNLTIDGLKVKNASISLEQGWNLIGPVTTTQDNILLDNINVQYTDIFTYEGKWVYKSEYMNKWFGDLSNLEAGKGYWVKVENNGQLAM
;
A
#
# COMPACT_ATOMS: atom_id res chain seq x y z
N MET A 1 29.32 -38.03 -7.44
CA MET A 1 29.75 -37.90 -6.03
C MET A 1 29.60 -36.44 -5.64
N GLY A 2 28.48 -36.09 -4.99
CA GLY A 2 28.25 -34.73 -4.51
C GLY A 2 28.82 -34.61 -3.11
N THR A 3 29.77 -33.71 -2.92
CA THR A 3 30.27 -33.34 -1.59
C THR A 3 29.17 -32.59 -0.85
N THR A 4 28.67 -33.16 0.24
CA THR A 4 27.82 -32.43 1.18
C THR A 4 28.70 -31.49 1.99
N LEU A 5 28.64 -30.19 1.68
CA LEU A 5 29.20 -29.17 2.56
C LEU A 5 28.25 -28.97 3.74
N ILE A 6 28.54 -29.64 4.84
CA ILE A 6 27.94 -29.30 6.14
C ILE A 6 28.72 -28.09 6.65
N TRP A 7 28.11 -26.91 6.62
CA TRP A 7 28.66 -25.76 7.31
C TRP A 7 28.41 -25.92 8.81
N ASN A 8 29.33 -26.61 9.51
CA ASN A 8 29.48 -26.49 10.96
C ASN A 8 30.29 -25.23 11.30
N GLY A 9 29.83 -24.07 10.80
CA GLY A 9 30.33 -22.77 11.23
C GLY A 9 29.71 -22.43 12.58
N SER A 10 30.29 -23.02 13.63
CA SER A 10 29.79 -23.03 15.01
C SER A 10 28.31 -23.41 15.09
N THR A 11 28.03 -24.64 15.50
CA THR A 11 26.81 -24.86 16.28
C THR A 11 26.67 -23.68 17.24
N ILE A 12 25.57 -22.92 17.14
CA ILE A 12 25.18 -21.99 18.20
C ILE A 12 24.69 -22.90 19.35
N ASN A 13 25.62 -23.63 19.96
CA ASN A 13 25.32 -24.61 21.00
C ASN A 13 25.13 -23.93 22.36
N ASP A 14 25.36 -22.63 22.47
CA ASP A 14 25.31 -21.89 23.73
C ASP A 14 25.03 -20.38 23.54
N THR A 15 24.05 -20.01 22.72
CA THR A 15 23.43 -18.70 22.94
C THR A 15 22.02 -18.89 23.41
N ALA A 16 21.78 -18.57 24.68
CA ALA A 16 20.48 -18.09 25.08
C ALA A 16 20.12 -16.92 24.14
N VAL A 17 19.17 -17.16 23.24
CA VAL A 17 18.69 -16.16 22.30
C VAL A 17 17.57 -15.40 23.01
N TRP A 18 17.83 -14.16 23.41
CA TRP A 18 16.83 -13.33 24.09
C TRP A 18 15.71 -12.90 23.14
N VAL A 19 14.52 -12.63 23.67
CA VAL A 19 13.39 -12.08 22.92
C VAL A 19 13.82 -10.83 22.13
N GLY A 20 13.52 -10.81 20.84
CA GLY A 20 13.91 -9.72 19.92
C GLY A 20 15.22 -9.94 19.17
N THR A 21 15.97 -11.01 19.45
CA THR A 21 17.20 -11.33 18.71
C THR A 21 16.90 -11.80 17.28
N LYS A 22 17.70 -11.34 16.31
CA LYS A 22 17.60 -11.73 14.90
C LYS A 22 18.82 -12.52 14.47
N ILE A 23 18.62 -13.76 14.00
CA ILE A 23 19.67 -14.59 13.43
C ILE A 23 19.56 -14.53 11.90
N ILE A 24 20.67 -14.26 11.22
CA ILE A 24 20.73 -14.21 9.75
C ILE A 24 21.87 -15.11 9.28
N LEU A 25 21.52 -16.22 8.61
CA LEU A 25 22.48 -17.10 7.96
C LEU A 25 22.62 -16.70 6.48
N LYS A 26 23.84 -16.41 6.03
CA LYS A 26 24.15 -16.14 4.62
C LYS A 26 25.30 -17.03 4.18
N TYR A 27 25.12 -17.75 3.08
CA TYR A 27 26.17 -18.52 2.43
C TYR A 27 26.10 -18.32 0.91
N ARG A 28 27.22 -18.58 0.23
CA ARG A 28 27.32 -18.55 -1.24
C ARG A 28 27.76 -19.93 -1.71
N VAL A 29 27.17 -20.40 -2.80
CA VAL A 29 27.54 -21.65 -3.45
C VAL A 29 28.03 -21.34 -4.86
N LEU A 30 29.15 -21.93 -5.26
CA LEU A 30 29.67 -21.83 -6.63
C LEU A 30 29.11 -22.99 -7.47
N ILE A 31 28.50 -22.67 -8.62
CA ILE A 31 28.05 -23.68 -9.58
C ILE A 31 29.11 -23.81 -10.68
N MET A 32 29.66 -25.00 -10.87
CA MET A 32 30.62 -25.25 -11.96
C MET A 32 29.89 -25.34 -13.30
N PRO A 33 30.32 -24.61 -14.34
CA PRO A 33 29.68 -24.65 -15.65
C PRO A 33 29.89 -26.01 -16.35
N GLY A 34 28.86 -26.49 -17.07
CA GLY A 34 28.93 -27.70 -17.90
C GLY A 34 28.45 -29.01 -17.25
N LEU A 35 27.97 -28.97 -16.01
CA LEU A 35 27.33 -30.10 -15.34
C LEU A 35 25.83 -29.82 -15.18
N ASP A 36 25.00 -30.54 -15.95
CA ASP A 36 23.55 -30.53 -15.77
C ASP A 36 23.19 -31.36 -14.53
N GLY A 37 22.57 -30.74 -13.53
CA GLY A 37 22.14 -31.41 -12.30
C GLY A 37 21.24 -30.53 -11.44
N ILE A 38 20.42 -31.16 -10.59
CA ILE A 38 19.59 -30.46 -9.60
C ILE A 38 20.43 -30.23 -8.36
N LEU A 39 20.60 -28.96 -7.97
CA LEU A 39 21.28 -28.59 -6.73
C LEU A 39 20.27 -28.63 -5.58
N GLY A 40 20.31 -29.69 -4.79
CA GLY A 40 19.49 -29.83 -3.59
C GLY A 40 20.04 -28.95 -2.47
N ASN A 41 19.25 -27.99 -2.03
CA ASN A 41 19.61 -27.11 -0.91
C ASN A 41 18.59 -27.31 0.22
N ASN A 42 19.00 -28.00 1.29
CA ASN A 42 18.14 -28.24 2.44
C ASN A 42 18.73 -27.52 3.66
N VAL A 43 17.96 -26.57 4.22
CA VAL A 43 18.36 -25.82 5.41
C VAL A 43 17.34 -26.13 6.50
N SER A 44 17.76 -26.81 7.55
CA SER A 44 16.96 -27.02 8.76
C SER A 44 17.35 -26.03 9.85
N LEU A 45 16.36 -25.51 10.56
CA LEU A 45 16.55 -24.81 11.83
C LEU A 45 15.81 -25.62 12.89
N GLU A 46 16.56 -26.14 13.86
CA GLU A 46 16.03 -26.95 14.95
C GLU A 46 16.22 -26.20 16.26
N TYR A 47 15.14 -26.07 17.03
CA TYR A 47 15.18 -25.48 18.38
C TYR A 47 15.30 -26.59 19.42
N TYR A 48 16.26 -26.44 20.32
CA TYR A 48 16.40 -27.28 21.50
C TYR A 48 16.24 -26.42 22.74
N ASP A 49 15.33 -26.82 23.62
CA ASP A 49 15.18 -26.20 24.94
C ASP A 49 16.41 -26.59 25.80
N PRO A 50 17.18 -25.62 26.33
CA PRO A 50 18.34 -25.94 27.16
C PRO A 50 17.97 -26.55 28.53
N LEU A 51 16.70 -26.51 28.97
CA LEU A 51 16.27 -27.06 30.26
C LEU A 51 14.92 -27.80 30.16
N PRO A 52 14.82 -29.06 30.61
CA PRO A 52 13.54 -29.78 30.61
C PRO A 52 12.50 -29.08 31.51
N GLY A 53 11.43 -28.56 30.91
CA GLY A 53 10.20 -28.16 31.63
C GLY A 53 9.86 -26.67 31.68
N HIS A 54 10.60 -25.80 30.98
CA HIS A 54 10.30 -24.36 30.90
C HIS A 54 9.85 -23.97 29.47
N PHE A 55 8.77 -24.59 29.02
CA PHE A 55 8.13 -24.21 27.76
C PHE A 55 7.44 -22.84 27.95
N ASP A 56 7.85 -21.82 27.19
CA ASP A 56 7.08 -20.57 27.09
C ASP A 56 6.04 -20.74 25.97
N PRO A 57 4.76 -20.96 26.29
CA PRO A 57 3.71 -21.22 25.30
C PRO A 57 3.42 -20.01 24.41
N GLU A 58 3.93 -18.81 24.72
CA GLU A 58 3.74 -17.59 23.92
C GLU A 58 4.93 -17.26 23.01
N ALA A 59 6.00 -18.05 23.04
CA ALA A 59 7.16 -17.84 22.17
C ALA A 59 6.82 -18.11 20.69
N VAL A 60 6.66 -17.05 19.90
CA VAL A 60 6.42 -17.13 18.46
C VAL A 60 7.74 -17.12 17.68
N PHE A 61 8.12 -18.26 17.11
CA PHE A 61 9.28 -18.35 16.22
C PHE A 61 8.87 -18.05 14.78
N LYS A 62 9.47 -17.00 14.19
CA LYS A 62 9.29 -16.67 12.78
C LYS A 62 10.56 -17.04 12.02
N THR A 63 10.45 -18.01 11.12
CA THR A 63 11.54 -18.36 10.19
C THR A 63 11.16 -17.89 8.78
N SER A 64 12.16 -17.50 8.00
CA SER A 64 11.97 -17.17 6.59
C SER A 64 13.14 -17.68 5.80
N PHE A 65 12.84 -18.44 4.74
CA PHE A 65 13.84 -18.94 3.81
C PHE A 65 13.71 -18.14 2.53
N ARG A 66 14.83 -17.55 2.07
CA ARG A 66 14.92 -16.93 0.76
C ARG A 66 16.02 -17.66 -0.01
N HIS A 67 15.63 -18.25 -1.13
CA HIS A 67 16.59 -18.74 -2.11
C HIS A 67 16.58 -17.81 -3.32
N ALA A 68 17.74 -17.35 -3.75
CA ALA A 68 17.91 -16.54 -4.95
C ALA A 68 19.04 -17.16 -5.77
N LEU A 69 18.71 -17.61 -6.97
CA LEU A 69 19.71 -17.97 -7.98
C LEU A 69 19.96 -16.72 -8.82
N ALA A 70 21.13 -16.13 -8.65
CA ALA A 70 21.61 -15.06 -9.52
C ALA A 70 22.54 -15.68 -10.56
N ARG A 71 22.15 -15.60 -11.84
CA ARG A 71 23.03 -15.81 -12.98
C ARG A 71 23.14 -14.46 -13.67
N ASP A 72 24.37 -14.01 -13.94
CA ASP A 72 24.60 -12.69 -14.55
C ASP A 72 23.67 -12.47 -15.76
N GLY A 73 22.89 -11.38 -15.69
CA GLY A 73 22.01 -10.94 -16.77
C GLY A 73 20.57 -11.49 -16.78
N TYR A 74 20.12 -12.27 -15.78
CA TYR A 74 18.72 -12.73 -15.68
C TYR A 74 18.11 -12.43 -14.30
N THR A 75 16.86 -11.95 -14.29
CA THR A 75 16.06 -11.77 -13.07
C THR A 75 15.65 -13.12 -12.47
N PRO A 76 15.70 -13.32 -11.13
CA PRO A 76 15.41 -14.60 -10.51
C PRO A 76 13.96 -15.05 -10.76
N LYS A 77 13.78 -16.25 -11.33
CA LYS A 77 12.46 -16.94 -11.29
C LYS A 77 12.37 -17.69 -9.96
N GLN A 78 11.39 -17.31 -9.12
CA GLN A 78 11.01 -18.09 -7.94
C GLN A 78 10.28 -19.36 -8.39
N SER A 79 10.62 -20.51 -7.81
CA SER A 79 9.87 -21.74 -7.97
C SER A 79 9.64 -22.39 -6.60
N ILE A 80 8.38 -22.60 -6.23
CA ILE A 80 7.99 -23.34 -5.03
C ILE A 80 7.89 -24.82 -5.42
N VAL A 81 8.46 -25.70 -4.60
CA VAL A 81 8.31 -27.16 -4.70
C VAL A 81 7.35 -27.61 -3.60
N GLU A 82 6.23 -28.23 -3.97
CA GLU A 82 5.30 -28.89 -3.04
C GLU A 82 5.81 -30.29 -2.68
N THR A 83 5.70 -30.67 -1.40
CA THR A 83 5.70 -32.09 -1.01
C THR A 83 4.61 -32.37 0.02
N LYS A 84 4.06 -33.60 -0.05
CA LYS A 84 2.67 -33.94 0.30
C LYS A 84 2.29 -34.09 1.77
N ASN A 85 3.17 -33.99 2.76
CA ASN A 85 2.87 -34.57 4.08
C ASN A 85 3.17 -33.69 5.32
N THR A 86 2.86 -32.40 5.27
CA THR A 86 2.73 -31.62 6.52
C THR A 86 1.72 -30.51 6.36
N LYS A 87 0.63 -30.60 7.13
CA LYS A 87 -0.34 -29.53 7.32
C LYS A 87 0.33 -28.44 8.17
N LEU A 88 1.20 -27.67 7.56
CA LEU A 88 1.65 -26.39 8.09
C LEU A 88 0.43 -25.48 8.08
N MET A 89 0.00 -25.03 9.25
CA MET A 89 -0.86 -23.86 9.33
C MET A 89 -0.04 -22.70 8.78
N LEU A 90 -0.21 -22.44 7.50
CA LEU A 90 0.24 -21.22 6.84
C LEU A 90 -0.45 -20.08 7.58
N GLY A 91 0.29 -19.41 8.46
CA GLY A 91 -0.07 -18.04 8.80
C GLY A 91 -0.22 -17.27 7.50
N ASP A 92 -1.34 -16.56 7.39
CA ASP A 92 -1.78 -15.80 6.23
C ASP A 92 -0.62 -15.19 5.43
N GLU A 93 -0.72 -15.23 4.09
CA GLU A 93 0.17 -14.62 3.11
C GLU A 93 1.17 -13.64 3.73
N ILE A 94 2.47 -13.95 3.73
CA ILE A 94 3.49 -12.95 4.09
C ILE A 94 3.52 -11.92 2.96
N ASN A 95 2.60 -10.97 3.04
CA ASN A 95 2.49 -9.79 2.19
C ASN A 95 3.69 -8.90 2.51
N THR A 96 4.81 -9.11 1.83
CA THR A 96 5.80 -8.04 1.72
C THR A 96 5.09 -6.86 1.08
N PRO A 97 4.98 -5.70 1.75
CA PRO A 97 4.35 -4.52 1.17
C PRO A 97 5.07 -4.20 -0.14
N VAL A 98 4.35 -4.31 -1.26
CA VAL A 98 4.88 -3.97 -2.58
C VAL A 98 4.82 -2.46 -2.68
N ILE A 99 5.98 -1.82 -2.66
CA ILE A 99 6.10 -0.41 -2.99
C ILE A 99 5.80 -0.29 -4.48
N THR A 100 4.81 0.54 -4.81
CA THR A 100 4.42 0.86 -6.16
C THR A 100 4.46 2.37 -6.35
N THR A 101 4.60 2.78 -7.60
CA THR A 101 4.51 4.17 -8.00
C THR A 101 3.16 4.41 -8.65
N SER A 102 2.55 5.57 -8.36
CA SER A 102 1.34 6.05 -9.05
C SER A 102 1.55 7.47 -9.54
N THR A 103 0.98 7.79 -10.69
CA THR A 103 1.08 9.13 -11.30
C THR A 103 -0.31 9.71 -11.51
N ILE A 104 -0.52 10.91 -10.98
CA ILE A 104 -1.73 11.72 -11.15
C ILE A 104 -1.39 12.88 -12.09
N TYR A 105 -2.15 12.99 -13.18
CA TYR A 105 -1.99 14.07 -14.15
C TYR A 105 -2.83 15.27 -13.72
N LEU A 106 -2.17 16.40 -13.45
CA LEU A 106 -2.80 17.63 -13.00
C LEU A 106 -2.85 18.64 -14.16
N LYS A 107 -4.01 19.26 -14.34
CA LYS A 107 -4.22 20.34 -15.31
C LYS A 107 -4.10 21.69 -14.64
N GLN A 108 -3.62 22.69 -15.38
CA GLN A 108 -3.57 24.07 -14.91
C GLN A 108 -4.93 24.49 -14.29
N GLY A 109 -4.87 25.08 -13.09
CA GLY A 109 -6.05 25.43 -12.31
C GLY A 109 -6.39 24.38 -11.26
N TRP A 110 -7.67 24.29 -10.92
CA TRP A 110 -8.18 23.40 -9.87
C TRP A 110 -8.36 21.96 -10.35
N ASN A 111 -7.86 21.02 -9.56
CA ASN A 111 -8.02 19.59 -9.76
C ASN A 111 -8.61 18.99 -8.48
N LEU A 112 -9.59 18.10 -8.63
CA LEU A 112 -10.15 17.33 -7.53
C LEU A 112 -9.58 15.91 -7.60
N ILE A 113 -8.65 15.61 -6.70
CA ILE A 113 -7.85 14.39 -6.73
C ILE A 113 -7.97 13.58 -5.45
N SER A 114 -7.45 12.37 -5.49
CA SER A 114 -7.16 11.56 -4.31
C SER A 114 -5.88 10.77 -4.52
N LEU A 115 -5.33 10.21 -3.44
CA LEU A 115 -4.17 9.34 -3.52
C LEU A 115 -4.64 7.88 -3.67
N PRO A 116 -4.36 7.21 -4.81
CA PRO A 116 -4.77 5.82 -5.03
C PRO A 116 -3.92 4.80 -4.26
N ILE A 117 -2.79 5.25 -3.72
CA ILE A 117 -1.86 4.47 -2.90
C ILE A 117 -1.51 5.25 -1.64
N GLN A 118 -1.16 4.55 -0.57
CA GLN A 118 -0.80 5.16 0.70
C GLN A 118 0.70 5.53 0.69
N PRO A 119 1.08 6.82 0.76
CA PRO A 119 2.48 7.21 0.89
C PRO A 119 3.10 6.64 2.16
N GLU A 120 4.40 6.30 2.11
CA GLU A 120 5.16 5.89 3.30
C GLU A 120 5.35 7.07 4.27
N ASP A 121 5.66 8.25 3.72
CA ASP A 121 5.67 9.51 4.42
C ASP A 121 4.51 10.36 3.91
N THR A 122 3.52 10.60 4.78
CA THR A 122 2.30 11.34 4.43
C THR A 122 2.49 12.84 4.49
N ASN A 123 3.66 13.34 4.91
CA ASN A 123 3.93 14.77 4.97
C ASN A 123 3.72 15.42 3.59
N ILE A 124 2.89 16.45 3.54
CA ILE A 124 2.52 17.14 2.30
C ILE A 124 3.72 17.68 1.51
N ASP A 125 4.78 18.12 2.19
CA ASP A 125 5.99 18.63 1.53
C ASP A 125 6.82 17.50 0.90
N VAL A 126 6.71 16.27 1.43
CA VAL A 126 7.34 15.08 0.86
C VAL A 126 6.51 14.57 -0.31
N VAL A 127 5.19 14.41 -0.13
CA VAL A 127 4.27 13.91 -1.17
C VAL A 127 4.26 14.81 -2.39
N LEU A 128 4.25 16.14 -2.22
CA LEU A 128 4.20 17.11 -3.32
C LEU A 128 5.58 17.58 -3.80
N ASN A 129 6.67 16.97 -3.33
CA ASN A 129 8.02 17.45 -3.60
C ASN A 129 8.35 17.51 -5.10
N ASN A 130 7.89 16.52 -5.88
CA ASN A 130 8.18 16.44 -7.31
C ASN A 130 7.47 17.53 -8.14
N ILE A 131 6.43 18.18 -7.59
CA ILE A 131 5.72 19.31 -8.19
C ILE A 131 5.95 20.62 -7.43
N LYS A 132 6.98 20.68 -6.58
CA LYS A 132 7.31 21.87 -5.79
C LYS A 132 7.45 23.12 -6.67
N GLY A 133 6.84 24.21 -6.25
CA GLY A 133 6.78 25.48 -6.99
C GLY A 133 5.68 25.55 -8.06
N LYS A 134 5.05 24.42 -8.41
CA LYS A 134 3.98 24.36 -9.42
C LYS A 134 2.57 24.42 -8.83
N TYR A 135 2.38 24.28 -7.53
CA TYR A 135 1.07 24.40 -6.87
C TYR A 135 0.99 25.65 -5.99
N THR A 136 -0.21 26.19 -5.79
CA THR A 136 -0.49 27.31 -4.88
C THR A 136 -1.35 26.90 -3.70
N ASP A 137 -2.24 25.94 -3.89
CA ASP A 137 -3.33 25.68 -2.96
C ASP A 137 -3.60 24.20 -2.86
N VAL A 138 -3.75 23.71 -1.62
CA VAL A 138 -4.19 22.35 -1.34
C VAL A 138 -5.23 22.41 -0.22
N PHE A 139 -6.39 21.83 -0.46
CA PHE A 139 -7.52 21.83 0.47
C PHE A 139 -8.06 20.41 0.63
N THR A 140 -8.47 20.07 1.84
CA THR A 140 -9.30 18.90 2.13
C THR A 140 -10.43 19.31 3.08
N TYR A 141 -11.36 18.40 3.32
CA TYR A 141 -12.53 18.65 4.15
C TYR A 141 -12.73 17.49 5.12
N ASN A 142 -12.81 17.82 6.40
CA ASN A 142 -13.18 16.90 7.47
C ASN A 142 -13.96 17.70 8.52
N ASN A 143 -15.29 17.80 8.35
CA ASN A 143 -16.21 18.68 9.07
C ASN A 143 -15.95 20.19 8.95
N LYS A 144 -14.71 20.57 8.64
CA LYS A 144 -14.24 21.91 8.31
C LYS A 144 -13.23 21.80 7.17
N TRP A 145 -13.00 22.92 6.49
CA TRP A 145 -11.89 23.04 5.56
C TRP A 145 -10.56 23.04 6.29
N ILE A 146 -9.62 22.26 5.78
CA ILE A 146 -8.23 22.17 6.23
C ILE A 146 -7.38 22.41 4.98
N TYR A 147 -6.40 23.30 5.06
CA TYR A 147 -5.72 23.78 3.86
C TYR A 147 -4.24 24.08 4.05
N LYS A 148 -3.53 24.16 2.92
CA LYS A 148 -2.19 24.70 2.77
C LYS A 148 -2.18 25.58 1.52
N SER A 149 -2.04 26.89 1.70
CA SER A 149 -2.16 27.88 0.62
C SER A 149 -0.97 28.84 0.63
N GLU A 150 -0.45 29.14 -0.56
CA GLU A 150 0.64 30.07 -0.81
C GLU A 150 0.08 31.48 -1.10
N TYR A 151 0.45 32.44 -0.26
CA TYR A 151 0.17 33.86 -0.50
C TYR A 151 1.42 34.69 -0.20
N MET A 152 1.82 35.54 -1.15
CA MET A 152 3.03 36.37 -1.06
C MET A 152 4.29 35.59 -0.63
N ASN A 153 4.52 34.42 -1.26
CA ASN A 153 5.64 33.50 -0.96
C ASN A 153 5.67 32.96 0.48
N LYS A 154 4.52 32.94 1.17
CA LYS A 154 4.36 32.33 2.49
C LYS A 154 3.25 31.31 2.45
N TRP A 155 3.45 30.21 3.17
CA TRP A 155 2.46 29.15 3.32
C TRP A 155 1.59 29.39 4.56
N PHE A 156 0.28 29.26 4.40
CA PHE A 156 -0.73 29.39 5.45
C PHE A 156 -1.61 28.14 5.53
N GLY A 157 -2.18 27.90 6.71
CA GLY A 157 -3.11 26.80 6.97
C GLY A 157 -2.48 25.68 7.82
N ASP A 158 -3.27 24.64 8.07
CA ASP A 158 -3.01 23.55 9.00
C ASP A 158 -2.96 22.16 8.33
N LEU A 159 -3.07 22.07 7.01
CA LEU A 159 -2.91 20.81 6.28
C LEU A 159 -1.44 20.39 6.23
N SER A 160 -1.09 19.38 7.00
CA SER A 160 0.26 18.82 7.07
C SER A 160 0.44 17.50 6.32
N ASN A 161 -0.63 16.73 6.11
CA ASN A 161 -0.54 15.37 5.58
C ASN A 161 -1.50 15.12 4.40
N LEU A 162 -1.03 14.32 3.43
CA LEU A 162 -1.84 13.74 2.36
C LEU A 162 -1.86 12.22 2.51
N GLU A 163 -3.05 11.65 2.57
CA GLU A 163 -3.29 10.23 2.85
C GLU A 163 -4.26 9.64 1.84
N ALA A 164 -4.13 8.34 1.59
CA ALA A 164 -5.13 7.64 0.81
C ALA A 164 -6.49 7.63 1.54
N GLY A 165 -7.58 7.54 0.79
CA GLY A 165 -8.95 7.53 1.33
C GLY A 165 -9.58 8.92 1.43
N LYS A 166 -8.77 9.98 1.36
CA LYS A 166 -9.23 11.38 1.41
C LYS A 166 -9.23 12.02 0.03
N GLY A 167 -10.17 12.94 -0.18
CA GLY A 167 -10.19 13.81 -1.36
C GLY A 167 -9.45 15.12 -1.10
N TYR A 168 -8.85 15.67 -2.15
CA TYR A 168 -8.08 16.90 -2.11
C TYR A 168 -8.38 17.77 -3.32
N TRP A 169 -8.61 19.06 -3.07
CA TRP A 169 -8.53 20.08 -4.10
C TRP A 169 -7.10 20.59 -4.17
N ILE A 170 -6.47 20.50 -5.33
CA ILE A 170 -5.15 21.08 -5.58
C ILE A 170 -5.22 22.06 -6.74
N LYS A 171 -4.67 23.27 -6.54
CA LYS A 171 -4.51 24.27 -7.60
C LYS A 171 -3.08 24.29 -8.08
N VAL A 172 -2.88 24.07 -9.39
CA VAL A 172 -1.56 24.14 -10.04
C VAL A 172 -1.48 25.29 -11.03
N LYS A 173 -0.28 25.87 -11.14
CA LYS A 173 0.04 27.04 -11.99
C LYS A 173 0.19 26.65 -13.46
N GLU A 174 0.51 25.39 -13.73
CA GLU A 174 0.74 24.80 -15.05
C GLU A 174 0.42 23.29 -15.00
N ASP A 175 0.18 22.68 -16.16
CA ASP A 175 0.04 21.23 -16.29
C ASP A 175 1.28 20.52 -15.71
N CYS A 176 1.08 19.54 -14.83
CA CYS A 176 2.17 18.79 -14.20
C CYS A 176 1.73 17.39 -13.76
N ASN A 177 2.71 16.54 -13.43
CA ASN A 177 2.47 15.16 -13.02
C ASN A 177 2.92 14.98 -11.57
N LEU A 178 1.99 14.65 -10.69
CA LEU A 178 2.28 14.26 -9.31
C LEU A 178 2.58 12.77 -9.28
N THR A 179 3.80 12.40 -8.93
CA THR A 179 4.25 11.01 -8.82
C THR A 179 4.45 10.68 -7.36
N ILE A 180 3.76 9.65 -6.88
CA ILE A 180 3.79 9.21 -5.49
C ILE A 180 4.33 7.79 -5.45
N ASP A 181 5.24 7.53 -4.53
CA ASP A 181 5.67 6.17 -4.16
C ASP A 181 5.00 5.78 -2.84
N GLY A 182 4.51 4.55 -2.76
CA GLY A 182 3.77 4.11 -1.60
C GLY A 182 3.27 2.68 -1.69
N LEU A 183 2.43 2.31 -0.73
CA LEU A 183 1.91 0.97 -0.60
C LEU A 183 0.50 0.87 -1.20
N LYS A 184 0.26 -0.21 -1.94
CA LYS A 184 -1.10 -0.58 -2.34
C LYS A 184 -1.91 -0.92 -1.08
N VAL A 185 -3.06 -0.28 -0.91
CA VAL A 185 -4.00 -0.65 0.14
C VAL A 185 -4.86 -1.80 -0.38
N LYS A 186 -4.81 -2.96 0.30
CA LYS A 186 -5.50 -4.18 -0.14
C LYS A 186 -6.99 -4.19 0.21
N ASN A 187 -7.35 -3.63 1.36
CA ASN A 187 -8.71 -3.50 1.84
C ASN A 187 -8.81 -2.12 2.50
N ALA A 188 -9.65 -1.25 1.97
CA ALA A 188 -9.85 0.08 2.53
C ALA A 188 -11.31 0.24 2.96
N SER A 189 -11.52 0.73 4.17
CA SER A 189 -12.83 1.19 4.62
C SER A 189 -12.71 2.69 4.89
N ILE A 190 -13.51 3.49 4.20
CA ILE A 190 -13.61 4.93 4.46
C ILE A 190 -14.83 5.16 5.35
N SER A 191 -14.59 5.69 6.55
CA SER A 191 -15.67 6.19 7.40
C SER A 191 -16.30 7.43 6.77
N LEU A 192 -17.62 7.41 6.64
CA LEU A 192 -18.44 8.52 6.16
C LEU A 192 -19.28 9.05 7.30
N GLU A 193 -19.30 10.37 7.46
CA GLU A 193 -20.17 11.06 8.40
C GLU A 193 -21.43 11.56 7.66
N GLN A 194 -22.54 11.67 8.38
CA GLN A 194 -23.78 12.22 7.83
C GLN A 194 -23.51 13.60 7.21
N GLY A 195 -23.99 13.80 5.99
CA GLY A 195 -23.72 15.00 5.20
C GLY A 195 -22.57 14.79 4.21
N TRP A 196 -21.85 15.87 3.92
CA TRP A 196 -20.83 15.91 2.88
C TRP A 196 -19.48 15.38 3.36
N ASN A 197 -18.93 14.45 2.59
CA ASN A 197 -17.61 13.85 2.79
C ASN A 197 -16.76 14.10 1.56
N LEU A 198 -15.49 14.47 1.76
CA LEU A 198 -14.52 14.62 0.68
C LEU A 198 -13.57 13.42 0.70
N ILE A 199 -13.80 12.49 -0.22
CA ILE A 199 -13.15 11.17 -0.21
C ILE A 199 -12.39 10.88 -1.49
N GLY A 200 -11.62 9.80 -1.45
CA GLY A 200 -10.81 9.31 -2.54
C GLY A 200 -10.73 7.80 -2.57
N PRO A 201 -11.05 7.13 -3.69
CA PRO A 201 -10.91 5.68 -3.79
C PRO A 201 -9.46 5.25 -3.64
N VAL A 202 -9.23 4.22 -2.82
CA VAL A 202 -7.88 3.63 -2.63
C VAL A 202 -7.69 2.40 -3.50
N THR A 203 -8.21 2.45 -4.72
CA THR A 203 -8.09 1.36 -5.68
C THR A 203 -6.84 1.54 -6.53
N THR A 204 -6.24 0.43 -6.95
CA THR A 204 -5.28 0.50 -8.06
C THR A 204 -6.00 0.77 -9.36
N THR A 205 -5.29 1.35 -10.33
CA THR A 205 -5.73 1.85 -11.65
C THR A 205 -6.54 0.89 -12.54
N GLN A 206 -6.91 -0.31 -12.06
CA GLN A 206 -7.72 -1.30 -12.77
C GLN A 206 -9.07 -1.59 -12.12
N ASP A 207 -9.31 -1.18 -10.86
CA ASP A 207 -10.54 -1.51 -10.13
C ASP A 207 -11.38 -0.24 -9.95
N ASN A 208 -12.22 0.06 -10.94
CA ASN A 208 -13.26 1.07 -10.81
C ASN A 208 -14.36 0.54 -9.90
N ILE A 209 -14.76 1.35 -8.91
CA ILE A 209 -15.88 0.99 -8.03
C ILE A 209 -17.16 1.46 -8.71
N LEU A 210 -17.96 0.52 -9.21
CA LEU A 210 -19.28 0.84 -9.73
C LEU A 210 -20.15 1.42 -8.62
N LEU A 211 -20.82 2.54 -8.89
CA LEU A 211 -21.66 3.21 -7.90
C LEU A 211 -22.86 2.37 -7.46
N ASP A 212 -23.25 1.37 -8.23
CA ASP A 212 -24.32 0.44 -7.87
C ASP A 212 -23.85 -0.64 -6.88
N ASN A 213 -22.53 -0.78 -6.68
CA ASN A 213 -21.92 -1.73 -5.75
C ASN A 213 -21.52 -1.11 -4.41
N ILE A 214 -21.72 0.19 -4.21
CA ILE A 214 -21.33 0.84 -2.96
C ILE A 214 -22.31 0.46 -1.84
N ASN A 215 -21.78 0.14 -0.67
CA ASN A 215 -22.51 -0.40 0.48
C ASN A 215 -23.11 0.69 1.40
N VAL A 216 -23.20 1.93 0.92
CA VAL A 216 -23.69 3.09 1.69
C VAL A 216 -24.82 3.77 0.95
N GLN A 217 -25.83 4.23 1.70
CA GLN A 217 -26.91 5.06 1.16
C GLN A 217 -26.41 6.49 0.98
N TYR A 218 -26.45 7.00 -0.25
CA TYR A 218 -26.04 8.35 -0.62
C TYR A 218 -27.16 9.05 -1.38
N THR A 219 -27.14 10.38 -1.34
CA THR A 219 -28.04 11.23 -2.13
C THR A 219 -27.29 11.92 -3.28
N ASP A 220 -26.00 12.18 -3.09
CA ASP A 220 -25.21 12.97 -4.04
C ASP A 220 -23.76 12.48 -4.11
N ILE A 221 -23.24 12.33 -5.33
CA ILE A 221 -21.81 12.11 -5.59
C ILE A 221 -21.38 13.06 -6.71
N PHE A 222 -20.32 13.81 -6.47
CA PHE A 222 -19.75 14.77 -7.42
C PHE A 222 -18.23 14.58 -7.54
N THR A 223 -17.71 14.66 -8.76
CA THR A 223 -16.28 14.81 -9.06
C THR A 223 -16.06 15.97 -10.04
N TYR A 224 -14.80 16.35 -10.28
CA TYR A 224 -14.45 17.48 -11.12
C TYR A 224 -13.30 17.16 -12.07
N GLU A 225 -13.61 17.23 -13.37
CA GLU A 225 -12.70 16.93 -14.48
C GLU A 225 -12.72 18.07 -15.51
N GLY A 226 -12.38 19.28 -15.06
CA GLY A 226 -12.56 20.51 -15.85
C GLY A 226 -14.03 20.97 -15.96
N LYS A 227 -14.97 20.08 -15.61
CA LYS A 227 -16.39 20.34 -15.36
C LYS A 227 -16.86 19.39 -14.25
N TRP A 228 -17.99 19.73 -13.63
CA TRP A 228 -18.65 18.83 -12.69
C TRP A 228 -19.21 17.61 -13.42
N VAL A 229 -18.95 16.44 -12.85
CA VAL A 229 -19.52 15.13 -13.25
C VAL A 229 -20.14 14.55 -11.99
N TYR A 230 -21.38 14.06 -12.06
CA TYR A 230 -22.13 13.76 -10.85
C TYR A 230 -23.17 12.65 -11.02
N LYS A 231 -23.65 12.12 -9.89
CA LYS A 231 -24.85 11.30 -9.74
C LYS A 231 -25.60 11.81 -8.51
N SER A 232 -26.79 12.35 -8.71
CA SER A 232 -27.57 13.04 -7.67
C SER A 232 -29.03 12.60 -7.69
N GLU A 233 -29.61 12.37 -6.52
CA GLU A 233 -31.01 12.02 -6.34
C GLU A 233 -31.86 13.26 -6.07
N TYR A 234 -32.91 13.44 -6.85
CA TYR A 234 -33.92 14.46 -6.61
C TYR A 234 -35.32 13.91 -6.88
N MET A 235 -36.21 14.00 -5.89
CA MET A 235 -37.57 13.46 -5.96
C MET A 235 -37.63 11.98 -6.40
N ASN A 236 -36.79 11.13 -5.80
CA ASN A 236 -36.66 9.69 -6.10
C ASN A 236 -36.27 9.39 -7.56
N LYS A 237 -35.56 10.33 -8.22
CA LYS A 237 -35.01 10.17 -9.56
C LYS A 237 -33.53 10.52 -9.55
N TRP A 238 -32.74 9.71 -10.25
CA TRP A 238 -31.31 9.91 -10.40
C TRP A 238 -30.98 10.76 -11.64
N PHE A 239 -30.08 11.72 -11.46
CA PHE A 239 -29.58 12.61 -12.50
C PHE A 239 -28.06 12.57 -12.57
N GLY A 240 -27.52 12.85 -13.76
CA GLY A 240 -26.08 12.87 -14.03
C GLY A 240 -25.57 11.59 -14.68
N ASP A 241 -24.28 11.59 -15.02
CA ASP A 241 -23.61 10.59 -15.85
C ASP A 241 -22.45 9.87 -15.12
N LEU A 242 -22.23 10.18 -13.83
CA LEU A 242 -21.22 9.48 -13.03
C LEU A 242 -21.67 8.05 -12.74
N SER A 243 -20.90 7.05 -13.18
CA SER A 243 -21.19 5.63 -12.99
C SER A 243 -20.23 4.91 -12.04
N ASN A 244 -19.05 5.47 -11.81
CA ASN A 244 -17.97 4.79 -11.09
C ASN A 244 -17.07 5.76 -10.35
N LEU A 245 -16.47 5.27 -9.27
CA LEU A 245 -15.35 5.92 -8.59
C LEU A 245 -14.04 5.34 -9.14
N GLU A 246 -13.19 6.23 -9.65
CA GLU A 246 -11.89 5.92 -10.23
C GLU A 246 -10.73 6.34 -9.32
N ALA A 247 -9.67 5.53 -9.35
CA ALA A 247 -8.40 5.81 -8.70
C ALA A 247 -7.83 7.17 -9.13
N GLY A 248 -7.31 7.94 -8.16
CA GLY A 248 -6.68 9.24 -8.42
C GLY A 248 -7.63 10.43 -8.51
N LYS A 249 -8.95 10.21 -8.62
CA LYS A 249 -9.97 11.26 -8.62
C LYS A 249 -10.52 11.49 -7.21
N GLY A 250 -10.85 12.73 -6.86
CA GLY A 250 -11.53 13.06 -5.61
C GLY A 250 -13.05 13.11 -5.80
N TYR A 251 -13.81 12.85 -4.73
CA TYR A 251 -15.26 12.86 -4.78
C TYR A 251 -15.85 13.54 -3.55
N TRP A 252 -16.85 14.38 -3.79
CA TRP A 252 -17.80 14.79 -2.77
C TRP A 252 -18.93 13.78 -2.71
N VAL A 253 -19.12 13.14 -1.56
CA VAL A 253 -20.18 12.16 -1.32
C VAL A 253 -21.05 12.63 -0.18
N LYS A 254 -22.35 12.74 -0.42
CA LYS A 254 -23.34 13.08 0.61
C LYS A 254 -24.11 11.83 1.04
N VAL A 255 -23.99 11.48 2.31
CA VAL A 255 -24.72 10.35 2.91
C VAL A 255 -25.75 10.83 3.92
N GLU A 256 -26.85 10.07 4.04
CA GLU A 256 -27.95 10.43 4.95
C GLU A 256 -27.65 10.04 6.41
N ASN A 257 -26.79 9.04 6.62
CA ASN A 257 -26.41 8.52 7.91
C ASN A 257 -24.91 8.21 7.91
N ASN A 258 -24.30 8.19 9.09
CA ASN A 258 -22.93 7.70 9.26
C ASN A 258 -22.81 6.28 8.69
N GLY A 259 -21.70 5.98 8.03
CA GLY A 259 -21.50 4.69 7.36
C GLY A 259 -20.04 4.41 7.08
N GLN A 260 -19.79 3.28 6.42
CA GLN A 260 -18.47 2.90 5.96
C GLN A 260 -18.54 2.46 4.51
N LEU A 261 -17.82 3.16 3.64
CA LEU A 261 -17.62 2.75 2.26
C LEU A 261 -16.50 1.71 2.21
N ALA A 262 -16.86 0.46 1.94
CA ALA A 262 -15.91 -0.63 1.74
C ALA A 262 -15.39 -0.60 0.29
N MET A 263 -14.08 -0.79 0.14
CA MET A 263 -13.36 -0.79 -1.15
C MET A 263 -12.34 -1.91 -1.22
#